data_AF-A0A3A0FZP3-F1
#
_entry.id   AF-A0A3A0FZP3-F1
#
_cell.length_a   1.000
_cell.length_b   1.000
_cell.length_c   1.000
_cell.angle_alpha   90.00
_cell.angle_beta   90.00
_cell.angle_gamma   90.00
#
_symmetry.space_group_name_H-M   'P 1'
#
loop_
_entity.id
_entity.type
_entity.pdbx_description
1 polymer ?
#
loop_
_entity_poly.entity_id
_entity_poly.type
_entity_poly.pdbx_seq_one_letter_code
_entity_poly.pdbx_strand_id
1 'polypeptide(L)'
;ETVKGYAAHEKESLERVIQARNSAVAASQAHDVNKQVQAENMLTGALRQIFALSEAYPDLKANQNFLSLQEEITTTENRVGFARQHYNDSVQVYNTSIEQVPANFVAGFGNFPKRPFFELGEGEKQAVQQPPKVQF
;
A
#
# COMPACT_ATOMS: atom_id res chain seq x y z
N GLU A 1 -10.35 25.65 -5.11
CA GLU A 1 -11.80 25.55 -5.39
C GLU A 1 -12.14 24.64 -6.58
N THR A 2 -11.19 24.38 -7.48
CA THR A 2 -11.39 23.58 -8.70
C THR A 2 -11.87 22.14 -8.44
N VAL A 3 -11.39 21.44 -7.42
CA VAL A 3 -11.84 20.06 -7.11
C VAL A 3 -13.28 20.01 -6.56
N LYS A 4 -13.72 21.06 -5.84
CA LYS A 4 -15.06 21.08 -5.22
C LYS A 4 -16.19 21.23 -6.25
N GLY A 5 -15.93 21.87 -7.39
CA GLY A 5 -16.93 22.05 -8.46
C GLY A 5 -17.25 20.76 -9.22
N TYR A 6 -16.23 19.93 -9.49
CA TYR A 6 -16.41 18.64 -10.18
C TYR A 6 -16.81 17.50 -9.22
N ALA A 7 -16.50 17.63 -7.92
CA ALA A 7 -16.84 16.64 -6.89
C ALA A 7 -18.34 16.54 -6.54
N ALA A 8 -19.21 17.38 -7.10
CA ALA A 8 -20.65 17.30 -6.84
C ALA A 8 -21.30 16.02 -7.42
N HIS A 9 -20.78 15.51 -8.55
CA HIS A 9 -21.25 14.28 -9.18
C HIS A 9 -20.59 13.02 -8.60
N GLU A 10 -19.41 13.16 -7.99
CA GLU A 10 -18.57 12.06 -7.47
C GLU A 10 -18.35 12.16 -5.96
N LYS A 11 -19.35 12.68 -5.24
CA LYS A 11 -19.27 12.94 -3.80
C LYS A 11 -18.93 11.69 -2.99
N GLU A 12 -19.49 10.55 -3.37
CA GLU A 12 -19.25 9.26 -2.71
C GLU A 12 -17.78 8.82 -2.85
N SER A 13 -17.20 8.97 -4.04
CA SER A 13 -15.79 8.67 -4.30
C SER A 13 -14.85 9.53 -3.46
N LEU A 14 -15.18 10.82 -3.31
CA LEU A 14 -14.42 11.76 -2.47
C LEU A 14 -14.57 11.45 -0.97
N GLU A 15 -15.78 11.13 -0.52
CA GLU A 15 -16.05 10.72 0.87
C GLU A 15 -15.26 9.45 1.24
N ARG A 16 -15.20 8.46 0.33
CA ARG A 16 -14.38 7.26 0.52
C ARG A 16 -12.89 7.59 0.70
N VAL A 17 -12.34 8.51 -0.09
CA VAL A 17 -10.92 8.93 0.06
C VAL A 17 -10.70 9.68 1.37
N ILE A 18 -11.59 10.59 1.74
CA ILE A 18 -11.49 11.33 3.00
C ILE A 18 -11.53 10.35 4.19
N GLN A 19 -12.45 9.40 4.16
CA GLN A 19 -12.56 8.37 5.19
C GLN A 19 -11.30 7.52 5.27
N ALA A 20 -10.81 7.00 4.14
CA ALA A 20 -9.62 6.18 4.09
C ALA A 20 -8.37 6.95 4.57
N ARG A 21 -8.25 8.24 4.22
CA ARG A 21 -7.16 9.11 4.70
C ARG A 21 -7.22 9.29 6.21
N ASN A 22 -8.42 9.55 6.75
CA ASN A 22 -8.59 9.71 8.20
C ASN A 22 -8.25 8.41 8.94
N SER A 23 -8.63 7.26 8.38
CA SER A 23 -8.25 5.94 8.91
C SER A 23 -6.73 5.73 8.88
N ALA A 24 -6.03 6.09 7.80
CA ALA A 24 -4.57 5.98 7.71
C ALA A 24 -3.86 6.87 8.74
N VAL A 25 -4.30 8.12 8.87
CA VAL A 25 -3.77 9.05 9.89
C VAL A 25 -4.00 8.50 11.30
N ALA A 26 -5.21 8.03 11.61
CA ALA A 26 -5.50 7.45 12.92
C ALA A 26 -4.67 6.19 13.19
N ALA A 27 -4.48 5.33 12.18
CA ALA A 27 -3.71 4.10 12.32
C ALA A 27 -2.20 4.37 12.51
N SER A 28 -1.65 5.42 11.89
CA SER A 28 -0.26 5.83 12.12
C SER A 28 0.02 6.27 13.57
N GLN A 29 -1.01 6.76 14.28
CA GLN A 29 -0.91 7.14 15.69
C GLN A 29 -1.10 5.96 16.66
N ALA A 30 -1.60 4.81 16.17
CA ALA A 30 -1.99 3.68 17.02
C ALA A 30 -0.83 2.74 17.39
N HIS A 31 0.39 3.00 16.90
CA HIS A 31 1.58 2.13 17.07
C HIS A 31 1.35 0.64 16.69
N ASP A 32 0.34 0.36 15.86
CA ASP A 32 -0.01 -0.97 15.37
C ASP A 32 0.25 -1.04 13.87
N VAL A 33 1.35 -1.71 13.52
CA VAL A 33 1.81 -1.82 12.12
C VAL A 33 0.77 -2.51 11.23
N ASN A 34 0.04 -3.51 11.75
CA ASN A 34 -0.96 -4.22 10.94
C ASN A 34 -2.15 -3.31 10.62
N LYS A 35 -2.60 -2.52 11.58
CA LYS A 35 -3.66 -1.52 11.34
C LYS A 35 -3.22 -0.41 10.41
N GLN A 36 -1.97 0.04 10.55
CA GLN A 36 -1.41 1.04 9.65
C GLN A 36 -1.41 0.52 8.21
N VAL A 37 -0.90 -0.68 7.99
CA VAL A 37 -0.89 -1.34 6.68
C VAL A 37 -2.29 -1.45 6.08
N GLN A 38 -3.27 -1.91 6.86
CA GLN A 38 -4.63 -2.09 6.35
C GLN A 38 -5.24 -0.75 5.95
N ALA A 39 -5.02 0.31 6.74
CA ALA A 39 -5.53 1.63 6.46
C ALA A 39 -4.85 2.28 5.24
N GLU A 40 -3.54 2.07 5.07
CA GLU A 40 -2.81 2.51 3.88
C GLU A 40 -3.33 1.80 2.62
N ASN A 41 -3.52 0.47 2.66
CA ASN A 41 -4.08 -0.27 1.52
C ASN A 41 -5.48 0.24 1.12
N MET A 42 -6.33 0.58 2.09
CA MET A 42 -7.65 1.17 1.84
C MET A 42 -7.54 2.55 1.18
N LEU A 43 -6.61 3.39 1.65
CA LEU A 43 -6.34 4.71 1.08
C LEU A 43 -5.87 4.58 -0.36
N THR A 44 -4.92 3.70 -0.63
CA THR A 44 -4.41 3.42 -1.99
C THR A 44 -5.52 2.95 -2.93
N GLY A 45 -6.38 2.03 -2.47
CA GLY A 45 -7.54 1.58 -3.25
C GLY A 45 -8.48 2.73 -3.63
N ALA A 46 -8.80 3.60 -2.67
CA ALA A 46 -9.67 4.76 -2.90
C ALA A 46 -9.03 5.78 -3.85
N LEU A 47 -7.71 6.00 -3.75
CA LEU A 47 -6.96 6.90 -4.62
C LEU A 47 -6.87 6.40 -6.07
N ARG A 48 -6.69 5.09 -6.28
CA ARG A 48 -6.76 4.49 -7.64
C ARG A 48 -8.09 4.79 -8.32
N GLN A 49 -9.19 4.76 -7.56
CA GLN A 49 -10.51 5.07 -8.10
C GLN A 49 -10.66 6.55 -8.48
N ILE A 50 -10.06 7.47 -7.72
CA ILE A 50 -10.00 8.89 -8.11
C ILE A 50 -9.13 9.10 -9.36
N PHE A 51 -8.02 8.37 -9.52
CA PHE A 51 -7.21 8.47 -10.74
C PHE A 51 -7.96 7.96 -11.97
N ALA A 52 -8.72 6.87 -11.85
CA ALA A 52 -9.57 6.38 -12.92
C ALA A 52 -10.63 7.43 -13.31
N LEU A 53 -11.23 8.11 -12.34
CA LEU A 53 -12.16 9.21 -12.61
C LEU A 53 -11.48 10.40 -13.30
N SER A 54 -10.24 10.72 -12.92
CA SER A 54 -9.50 11.84 -13.54
C SER A 54 -9.25 11.67 -15.04
N GLU A 55 -9.30 10.46 -15.59
CA GLU A 55 -9.24 10.24 -17.04
C GLU A 55 -10.48 10.77 -17.77
N ALA A 56 -11.64 10.74 -17.12
CA ALA A 56 -12.88 11.31 -17.64
C ALA A 56 -12.94 12.85 -17.47
N TYR A 57 -12.05 13.44 -16.67
CA TYR A 57 -12.02 14.88 -16.37
C TYR A 57 -10.64 15.50 -16.65
N PRO A 58 -10.36 15.92 -17.90
CA PRO A 58 -9.06 16.48 -18.31
C PRO A 58 -8.62 17.68 -17.47
N ASP A 59 -9.55 18.54 -17.05
CA ASP A 59 -9.27 19.71 -16.20
C ASP A 59 -8.78 19.32 -14.81
N LEU A 60 -9.29 18.22 -14.24
CA LEU A 60 -8.83 17.68 -12.97
C LEU A 60 -7.44 17.05 -13.13
N LYS A 61 -7.24 16.30 -14.22
CA LYS A 61 -5.95 15.70 -14.57
C LYS A 61 -4.86 16.74 -14.78
N ALA A 62 -5.18 17.88 -15.39
CA ALA A 62 -4.24 18.99 -15.61
C ALA A 62 -4.03 19.87 -14.36
N ASN A 63 -4.76 19.62 -13.26
CA ASN A 63 -4.62 20.41 -12.06
C ASN A 63 -3.27 20.13 -11.37
N GLN A 64 -2.44 21.17 -11.23
CA GLN A 64 -1.10 21.03 -10.65
C GLN A 64 -1.10 20.42 -9.23
N ASN A 65 -2.10 20.73 -8.39
CA ASN A 65 -2.20 20.17 -7.05
C ASN A 65 -2.55 18.67 -7.09
N PHE A 66 -3.37 18.26 -8.08
CA PHE A 66 -3.73 16.88 -8.28
C PHE A 66 -2.56 16.04 -8.80
N LEU A 67 -1.78 16.58 -9.73
CA LEU A 67 -0.55 15.97 -10.23
C LEU A 67 0.49 15.78 -9.11
N SER A 68 0.70 16.81 -8.28
CA SER A 68 1.61 16.71 -7.12
C SER A 68 1.16 15.63 -6.13
N LEU A 69 -0.15 15.55 -5.86
CA LEU A 69 -0.72 14.52 -5.00
C LEU A 69 -0.50 13.12 -5.59
N GLN A 70 -0.70 12.95 -6.90
CA GLN A 70 -0.46 11.68 -7.59
C GLN A 70 1.00 11.23 -7.48
N GLU A 71 1.94 12.15 -7.61
CA GLU A 71 3.37 11.87 -7.48
C GLU A 71 3.74 11.46 -6.05
N GLU A 72 3.23 12.16 -5.03
CA GLU A 72 3.46 11.82 -3.62
C GLU A 72 2.92 10.44 -3.27
N ILE A 73 1.70 10.11 -3.74
CA ILE A 73 1.09 8.81 -3.54
C ILE A 73 1.93 7.72 -4.22
N THR A 74 2.34 7.93 -5.46
CA THR A 74 3.18 6.98 -6.20
C THR A 74 4.51 6.74 -5.48
N THR A 75 5.14 7.81 -4.99
CA THR A 75 6.39 7.72 -4.21
C THR A 75 6.18 6.96 -2.90
N THR A 76 5.07 7.21 -2.22
CA THR A 76 4.73 6.54 -0.96
C THR A 76 4.44 5.05 -1.18
N GLU A 77 3.67 4.70 -2.22
CA GLU A 77 3.42 3.32 -2.63
C GLU A 77 4.72 2.56 -2.93
N ASN A 78 5.64 3.19 -3.67
CA ASN A 78 6.94 2.60 -3.93
C ASN A 78 7.69 2.31 -2.61
N ARG A 79 7.70 3.25 -1.66
CA ARG A 79 8.33 3.06 -0.35
C ARG A 79 7.66 1.95 0.47
N VAL A 80 6.32 1.87 0.48
CA VAL A 80 5.57 0.77 1.12
C VAL A 80 5.92 -0.56 0.47
N GLY A 81 6.00 -0.61 -0.86
CA GLY A 81 6.43 -1.78 -1.62
C GLY A 81 7.84 -2.24 -1.23
N PHE A 82 8.81 -1.32 -1.18
CA PHE A 82 10.18 -1.61 -0.73
C PHE A 82 10.22 -2.09 0.71
N ALA A 83 9.50 -1.44 1.62
CA ALA A 83 9.45 -1.83 3.03
C ALA A 83 8.87 -3.25 3.20
N ARG A 84 7.83 -3.58 2.43
CA ARG A 84 7.23 -4.92 2.41
C ARG A 84 8.21 -5.97 1.89
N GLN A 85 8.87 -5.69 0.77
CA GLN A 85 9.87 -6.60 0.22
C GLN A 85 11.00 -6.83 1.24
N HIS A 86 11.54 -5.75 1.81
CA HIS A 86 12.60 -5.84 2.82
C HIS A 86 12.17 -6.65 4.06
N TYR A 87 10.93 -6.47 4.53
CA TYR A 87 10.37 -7.28 5.62
C TYR A 87 10.32 -8.76 5.23
N ASN A 88 9.81 -9.08 4.05
CA ASN A 88 9.70 -10.46 3.56
C ASN A 88 11.08 -11.10 3.38
N ASP A 89 12.04 -10.39 2.82
CA ASP A 89 13.42 -10.86 2.68
C ASP A 89 14.04 -11.15 4.06
N SER A 90 13.82 -10.28 5.03
CA SER A 90 14.28 -10.47 6.41
C SER A 90 13.62 -11.67 7.09
N VAL A 91 12.30 -11.85 6.90
CA VAL A 91 11.56 -13.01 7.40
C VAL A 91 12.02 -14.30 6.74
N GLN A 92 12.30 -14.28 5.44
CA GLN A 92 12.83 -15.44 4.71
C GLN A 92 14.19 -15.86 5.27
N VAL A 93 15.12 -14.91 5.43
CA VAL A 93 16.44 -15.18 6.01
C VAL A 93 16.30 -15.73 7.43
N TYR A 94 15.46 -15.10 8.26
CA TYR A 94 15.21 -15.54 9.62
C TYR A 94 14.64 -16.97 9.67
N ASN A 95 13.53 -17.21 8.97
CA ASN A 95 12.85 -18.51 8.96
C ASN A 95 13.77 -19.62 8.43
N THR A 96 14.56 -19.32 7.39
CA THR A 96 15.55 -20.26 6.85
C THR A 96 16.64 -20.55 7.87
N SER A 97 17.15 -19.51 8.57
CA SER A 97 18.23 -19.68 9.55
C SER A 97 17.82 -20.56 10.73
N ILE A 98 16.59 -20.43 11.24
CA ILE A 98 16.10 -21.24 12.37
C ILE A 98 15.77 -22.68 11.98
N GLU A 99 15.73 -23.00 10.69
CA GLU A 99 15.54 -24.37 10.18
C GLU A 99 16.86 -25.09 9.89
N GLN A 100 17.97 -24.35 9.77
CA GLN A 100 19.29 -24.92 9.47
C GLN A 100 19.97 -25.49 10.72
N VAL A 101 20.69 -26.59 10.56
CA VAL A 101 21.56 -27.14 11.60
C VAL A 101 22.83 -26.27 11.70
N PRO A 102 23.29 -25.90 12.92
CA PRO A 102 22.80 -26.28 14.24
C PRO A 102 21.78 -25.30 14.86
N ALA A 103 21.42 -24.23 14.16
CA ALA A 103 20.56 -23.18 14.66
C ALA A 103 19.14 -23.67 15.03
N ASN A 104 18.62 -24.72 14.37
CA ASN A 104 17.33 -25.34 14.70
C ASN A 104 17.23 -25.88 16.13
N PHE A 105 18.33 -26.39 16.71
CA PHE A 105 18.36 -26.83 18.10
C PHE A 105 18.26 -25.63 19.04
N VAL A 106 19.05 -24.59 18.80
CA VAL A 106 19.02 -23.35 19.59
C VAL A 106 17.66 -22.65 19.44
N ALA A 107 17.07 -22.66 18.26
CA ALA A 107 15.75 -22.11 18.00
C ALA A 107 14.65 -22.83 18.79
N GLY A 108 14.71 -24.18 18.84
CA GLY A 108 13.79 -25.00 19.61
C GLY A 108 13.91 -24.80 21.13
N PHE A 109 15.14 -24.84 21.67
CA PHE A 109 15.37 -24.61 23.10
C PHE A 109 15.13 -23.15 23.53
N GLY A 110 15.43 -22.20 22.65
CA GLY A 110 15.28 -20.75 22.88
C GLY A 110 13.91 -20.17 22.55
N ASN A 111 12.96 -20.99 22.11
CA ASN A 111 11.60 -20.60 21.74
C ASN A 111 11.55 -19.45 20.70
N PHE A 112 12.27 -19.62 19.59
CA PHE A 112 12.30 -18.68 18.47
C PHE A 112 11.33 -19.15 17.36
N PRO A 113 10.06 -18.68 17.33
CA PRO A 113 9.07 -19.14 16.35
C PRO A 113 9.26 -18.50 14.97
N LYS A 114 8.83 -19.20 13.92
CA LYS A 114 8.74 -18.65 12.56
C LYS A 114 7.93 -17.35 12.54
N ARG A 115 8.35 -16.41 11.71
CA ARG A 115 7.62 -15.17 11.46
C ARG A 115 6.76 -15.30 10.19
N PRO A 116 5.53 -14.76 10.19
CA PRO A 116 4.70 -14.75 9.00
C PRO A 116 5.27 -13.79 7.96
N PHE A 117 5.08 -14.12 6.68
CA PHE A 117 5.33 -13.18 5.60
C PHE A 117 4.25 -12.10 5.55
N PHE A 118 4.62 -10.94 5.05
CA PHE A 118 3.70 -9.88 4.70
C PHE A 118 3.21 -10.11 3.26
N GLU A 119 2.09 -10.80 3.14
CA GLU A 119 1.44 -11.05 1.85
C GLU A 119 0.40 -9.98 1.50
N LEU A 120 0.35 -9.64 0.21
CA LEU A 120 -0.74 -8.85 -0.36
C LEU A 120 -2.02 -9.69 -0.45
N GLY A 121 -3.18 -9.08 -0.19
CA GLY A 121 -4.47 -9.68 -0.51
C GLY A 121 -4.59 -9.98 -2.02
N GLU A 122 -5.40 -10.96 -2.40
CA GLU A 122 -5.48 -11.45 -3.80
C GLU A 122 -5.70 -10.33 -4.85
N GLY A 123 -6.43 -9.27 -4.50
CA GLY A 123 -6.66 -8.12 -5.39
C GLY A 123 -5.44 -7.23 -5.66
N GLU A 124 -4.50 -7.13 -4.73
CA GLU A 124 -3.24 -6.39 -4.93
C GLU A 124 -2.17 -7.23 -5.62
N LYS A 125 -2.19 -8.56 -5.43
CA LYS A 125 -1.35 -9.50 -6.18
C LYS A 125 -1.61 -9.39 -7.69
N GLN A 126 -2.83 -9.12 -8.13
CA GLN A 126 -3.17 -8.95 -9.55
C GLN A 126 -2.68 -7.62 -10.15
N ALA A 127 -2.64 -6.55 -9.36
CA ALA A 127 -2.18 -5.23 -9.82
C ALA A 127 -0.66 -5.17 -9.99
N VAL A 128 0.10 -5.87 -9.14
CA VAL A 128 1.58 -5.92 -9.21
C VAL A 128 2.08 -6.97 -10.21
N GLN A 129 1.29 -8.01 -10.51
CA GLN A 129 1.63 -9.05 -11.49
C GLN A 129 1.37 -8.67 -12.95
N GLN A 130 1.09 -7.41 -13.27
CA GLN A 130 1.18 -6.96 -14.66
C GLN A 130 2.63 -6.55 -14.95
N PRO A 131 3.48 -7.45 -15.49
CA PRO A 131 4.79 -7.02 -15.98
C PRO A 131 4.59 -5.93 -17.04
N PRO A 132 5.45 -4.91 -17.09
CA PRO A 132 5.38 -3.90 -18.13
C PRO A 132 5.43 -4.61 -19.48
N LYS A 133 4.33 -4.52 -20.24
CA LYS A 133 4.29 -5.00 -21.62
C LYS A 133 5.22 -4.11 -22.43
N VAL A 134 6.47 -4.55 -22.59
CA VAL A 134 7.40 -3.96 -23.55
C VAL A 134 6.88 -4.36 -24.93
N GLN A 135 6.08 -3.48 -25.54
CA GLN A 135 5.81 -3.55 -26.97
C GLN A 135 7.04 -2.98 -27.67
N PHE A 136 7.73 -3.84 -28.42
CA PHE A 136 8.67 -3.40 -29.46
C PHE A 136 7.89 -2.92 -30.68
#